data_AF-A0A673GB80-F1
#
_entry.id   AF-A0A673GB80-F1
#
_cell.length_a   1.000
_cell.length_b   1.000
_cell.length_c   1.000
_cell.angle_alpha   90.00
_cell.angle_beta   90.00
_cell.angle_gamma   90.00
#
_symmetry.space_group_name_H-M   'P 1'
#
loop_
_entity.id
_entity.type
_entity.pdbx_description
1 polymer ?
#
loop_
_entity_poly.entity_id
_entity_poly.type
_entity_poly.pdbx_seq_one_letter_code
_entity_poly.pdbx_strand_id
1 'polypeptide(L)'
;KPVTDCSSVCVRLARKLPLPVENKETRPRIDLIVFIVNLLSERSLQSVESSLAHLHSDCFLGKVCFLVTDGRVNLTVELNTDYLHHLN
;
A
#
# COMPACT_ATOMS: atom_id res chain seq x y z
N LYS A 1 -10.89 14.62 -33.73
CA LYS A 1 -9.69 14.06 -33.06
C LYS A 1 -10.18 13.25 -31.87
N PRO A 2 -9.84 11.95 -31.74
CA PRO A 2 -10.11 11.25 -30.50
C PRO A 2 -9.13 11.81 -29.45
N VAL A 3 -9.68 12.29 -28.32
CA VAL A 3 -8.93 12.40 -27.08
C VAL A 3 -8.79 10.98 -26.56
N THR A 4 -7.62 10.38 -26.75
CA THR A 4 -7.22 9.21 -25.96
C THR A 4 -6.73 9.75 -24.62
N ASP A 5 -7.64 9.85 -23.66
CA ASP A 5 -7.23 9.88 -22.26
C ASP A 5 -6.70 8.49 -21.92
N CYS A 6 -5.40 8.30 -22.13
CA CYS A 6 -4.71 7.07 -21.78
C CYS A 6 -4.15 7.25 -20.37
N SER A 7 -5.04 7.25 -19.36
CA SER A 7 -4.62 7.20 -17.96
C SER A 7 -4.02 5.81 -17.70
N SER A 8 -2.73 5.65 -18.01
CA SER A 8 -2.00 4.39 -17.81
C SER A 8 -1.78 4.15 -16.32
N VAL A 9 -2.24 3.01 -15.82
CA VAL A 9 -2.02 2.61 -14.43
C VAL A 9 -0.62 2.02 -14.30
N CYS A 10 0.25 2.65 -13.51
CA CYS A 10 1.60 2.15 -13.22
C CYS A 10 1.58 1.31 -11.93
N VAL A 11 1.83 0.01 -12.06
CA VAL A 11 1.95 -0.89 -10.91
C VAL A 11 3.42 -1.16 -10.61
N ARG A 12 3.81 -1.02 -9.33
CA ARG A 12 5.17 -1.29 -8.86
C ARG A 12 5.12 -2.18 -7.64
N LEU A 13 6.02 -3.17 -7.61
CA LEU A 13 6.12 -4.11 -6.49
C LEU A 13 7.32 -3.76 -5.63
N ALA A 14 7.16 -3.88 -4.32
CA ALA A 14 8.21 -3.73 -3.34
C ALA A 14 8.07 -4.82 -2.27
N ARG A 15 9.21 -5.34 -1.78
CA ARG A 15 9.21 -6.37 -0.73
C ARG A 15 9.05 -5.78 0.68
N LYS A 16 9.51 -4.55 0.88
CA LYS A 16 9.49 -3.83 2.17
C LYS A 16 9.69 -2.34 1.96
N LEU A 17 9.37 -1.57 2.99
CA LEU A 17 9.73 -0.15 3.11
C LEU A 17 10.85 0.04 4.17
N PRO A 18 11.64 1.13 4.09
CA PRO A 18 11.59 2.17 3.07
C PRO A 18 12.09 1.64 1.73
N LEU A 19 11.58 2.22 0.65
CA LEU A 19 12.08 1.90 -0.68
C LEU A 19 13.57 2.32 -0.79
N PRO A 20 14.38 1.60 -1.56
CA PRO A 20 15.78 1.92 -1.77
C PRO A 20 15.98 3.38 -2.23
N VAL A 21 17.07 4.03 -1.85
CA VAL A 21 17.31 5.47 -2.13
C VAL A 21 17.65 5.74 -3.59
N GLU A 22 18.03 4.70 -4.33
CA GLU A 22 18.30 4.76 -5.75
C GLU A 22 17.05 5.22 -6.50
N ASN A 23 17.23 6.15 -7.46
CA ASN A 23 16.16 6.71 -8.27
C ASN A 23 15.08 7.44 -7.47
N LYS A 24 15.40 8.00 -6.30
CA LYS A 24 14.47 8.84 -5.53
C LYS A 24 13.98 10.04 -6.35
N GLU A 25 14.88 10.70 -7.08
CA GLU A 25 14.57 11.90 -7.88
C GLU A 25 13.71 11.61 -9.10
N THR A 26 13.79 10.39 -9.66
CA THR A 26 13.00 9.95 -10.83
C THR A 26 11.81 9.09 -10.42
N ARG A 27 11.56 8.94 -9.12
CA ARG A 27 10.50 8.08 -8.60
C ARG A 27 9.14 8.68 -8.96
N PRO A 28 8.28 7.96 -9.70
CA PRO A 28 6.92 8.43 -9.93
C PRO A 28 6.15 8.52 -8.61
N ARG A 29 5.19 9.45 -8.57
CA ARG A 29 4.26 9.61 -7.46
C ARG A 29 3.54 8.28 -7.19
N ILE A 30 3.33 7.98 -5.91
CA ILE A 30 2.57 6.82 -5.47
C ILE A 30 1.19 7.33 -5.05
N ASP A 31 0.17 6.94 -5.81
CA ASP A 31 -1.22 7.34 -5.52
C ASP A 31 -1.92 6.36 -4.57
N LEU A 32 -1.50 5.09 -4.54
CA LEU A 32 -2.02 4.03 -3.68
C LEU A 32 -0.91 3.05 -3.28
N ILE A 33 -0.94 2.60 -2.03
CA ILE A 33 -0.08 1.57 -1.45
C ILE A 33 -0.96 0.39 -1.05
N VAL A 34 -0.65 -0.80 -1.55
CA VAL A 34 -1.36 -2.03 -1.21
C VAL A 34 -0.40 -2.93 -0.43
N PHE A 35 -0.69 -3.19 0.84
CA PHE A 35 0.03 -4.18 1.63
C PHE A 35 -0.61 -5.55 1.44
N ILE A 36 0.11 -6.47 0.83
CA ILE A 36 -0.34 -7.86 0.71
C ILE A 36 0.10 -8.60 1.97
N VAL A 37 -0.88 -9.03 2.77
CA VAL A 37 -0.68 -9.71 4.05
C VAL A 37 -1.03 -11.19 3.89
N ASN A 38 -0.04 -12.07 4.04
CA ASN A 38 -0.29 -13.50 4.12
C ASN A 38 -0.44 -13.91 5.60
N LEU A 39 -1.66 -14.25 6.02
CA LEU A 39 -1.97 -14.64 7.40
C LEU A 39 -1.29 -15.95 7.82
N LEU A 40 -0.87 -16.78 6.87
CA LEU A 40 -0.14 -18.01 7.15
C LEU A 40 1.35 -17.78 7.36
N SER A 41 1.84 -16.54 7.19
CA SER A 41 3.25 -16.20 7.32
C SER A 41 3.45 -15.07 8.31
N GLU A 42 3.93 -15.42 9.50
CA GLU A 42 4.34 -14.44 10.52
C GLU A 42 5.34 -13.41 9.97
N ARG A 43 6.26 -13.85 9.11
CA ARG A 43 7.21 -12.94 8.42
C ARG A 43 6.51 -11.94 7.51
N SER A 44 5.39 -12.31 6.89
CA SER A 44 4.59 -11.37 6.09
C SER A 44 4.02 -10.28 6.98
N LEU A 45 3.48 -10.65 8.15
CA LEU A 45 2.91 -9.70 9.11
C LEU A 45 3.99 -8.75 9.65
N GLN A 46 5.11 -9.29 10.14
CA GLN A 46 6.25 -8.51 10.63
C GLN A 46 6.80 -7.54 9.57
N SER A 47 6.86 -7.98 8.31
CA SER A 47 7.34 -7.13 7.21
C SER A 47 6.38 -5.98 6.91
N VAL A 48 5.07 -6.20 7.05
CA VAL A 48 4.05 -5.16 6.89
C VAL A 48 4.13 -4.16 8.05
N GLU A 49 4.16 -4.64 9.30
CA GLU A 49 4.31 -3.80 10.50
C GLU A 49 5.55 -2.91 10.42
N SER A 50 6.71 -3.49 10.09
CA SER A 50 7.96 -2.72 9.92
C SER A 50 7.87 -1.71 8.77
N SER A 51 7.14 -2.02 7.70
CA SER A 51 6.97 -1.12 6.56
C SER A 51 6.05 0.06 6.89
N LEU A 52 5.01 -0.15 7.71
CA LEU A 52 4.06 0.90 8.13
C LEU A 52 4.76 2.03 8.91
N ALA A 53 5.78 1.70 9.70
CA ALA A 53 6.56 2.69 10.46
C ALA A 53 7.29 3.73 9.59
N HIS A 54 7.42 3.47 8.28
CA HIS A 54 8.10 4.36 7.33
C HIS A 54 7.13 5.20 6.49
N LEU A 55 5.82 5.04 6.68
CA LEU A 55 4.80 5.83 5.97
C LEU A 55 4.50 7.12 6.71
N HIS A 56 4.26 8.18 5.93
CA HIS A 56 3.71 9.42 6.48
C HIS A 56 2.24 9.22 6.84
N SER A 57 1.75 9.86 7.90
CA SER A 57 0.35 9.76 8.35
C SER A 57 -0.64 10.09 7.22
N ASP A 58 -0.31 11.06 6.37
CA ASP A 58 -1.15 11.45 5.21
C ASP A 58 -1.36 10.34 4.16
N CYS A 59 -0.57 9.26 4.20
CA CYS A 59 -0.80 8.10 3.32
C CYS A 59 -2.02 7.29 3.76
N PHE A 60 -2.35 7.27 5.05
CA PHE A 60 -3.46 6.47 5.55
C PHE A 60 -4.83 7.09 5.27
N LEU A 61 -4.88 8.35 4.84
CA LEU A 61 -6.10 9.02 4.37
C LEU A 61 -6.47 8.55 2.95
N GLY A 62 -6.89 7.29 2.84
CA GLY A 62 -7.40 6.71 1.59
C GLY A 62 -6.35 6.29 0.56
N LYS A 63 -5.04 6.33 0.88
CA LYS A 63 -3.96 5.89 -0.03
C LYS A 63 -3.27 4.59 0.42
N VAL A 64 -3.73 3.96 1.50
CA VAL A 64 -3.23 2.66 1.96
C VAL A 64 -4.41 1.69 2.05
N CYS A 65 -4.25 0.50 1.48
CA CYS A 65 -5.18 -0.61 1.68
C CYS A 65 -4.43 -1.91 2.01
N PHE A 66 -5.10 -2.81 2.72
CA PHE A 66 -4.58 -4.11 3.07
C PHE A 66 -5.29 -5.19 2.26
N LEU A 67 -4.50 -6.05 1.63
CA LEU A 67 -4.96 -7.20 0.88
C LEU A 67 -4.59 -8.45 1.65
N VAL A 68 -5.58 -9.05 2.31
CA VAL A 68 -5.35 -10.19 3.19
C VAL A 68 -5.54 -11.49 2.42
N THR A 69 -4.62 -12.44 2.60
CA THR A 69 -4.64 -13.78 2.00
C THR A 69 -4.44 -14.83 3.08
N ASP A 70 -5.28 -15.87 3.14
CA ASP A 70 -5.29 -16.86 4.25
C ASP A 70 -5.09 -18.32 3.79
N GLY A 71 -4.65 -18.53 2.55
CA GLY A 71 -4.47 -19.85 1.94
C GLY A 71 -5.75 -20.51 1.44
N ARG A 72 -6.93 -20.02 1.85
CA ARG A 72 -8.17 -20.19 1.09
C ARG A 72 -8.25 -19.00 0.13
N VAL A 73 -8.70 -19.19 -1.10
CA VAL A 73 -8.73 -18.12 -2.11
C VAL A 73 -9.89 -17.15 -1.82
N ASN A 74 -9.87 -16.52 -0.65
CA ASN A 74 -10.71 -15.39 -0.30
C ASN A 74 -9.83 -14.16 -0.26
N LEU A 75 -10.19 -13.17 -1.08
CA LEU A 75 -9.51 -11.90 -1.19
C LEU A 75 -10.33 -10.85 -0.45
N THR A 76 -9.89 -10.45 0.74
CA THR A 76 -10.53 -9.35 1.48
C THR A 76 -9.67 -8.11 1.34
N VAL A 77 -10.28 -7.02 0.85
CA VAL A 77 -9.68 -5.69 0.82
C VAL A 77 -10.21 -4.94 2.03
N GLU A 78 -9.33 -4.57 2.94
CA GLU A 78 -9.67 -3.71 4.08
C GLU A 78 -9.13 -2.30 3.83
N LEU A 79 -10.01 -1.31 3.94
CA LEU A 79 -9.68 0.11 3.92
C LEU A 79 -9.60 0.60 5.36
N ASN A 80 -8.50 1.26 5.71
CA ASN A 80 -8.35 1.88 7.02
C ASN A 80 -9.34 3.06 7.12
N THR A 81 -10.28 3.00 8.05
CA THR A 81 -11.25 4.08 8.35
C THR A 81 -10.98 4.78 9.69
N ASP A 82 -9.87 4.43 10.36
CA ASP A 82 -9.65 4.78 11.77
C ASP A 82 -9.16 6.22 12.01
N TYR A 83 -9.17 7.08 10.99
CA TYR A 83 -8.78 8.49 11.14
C TYR A 83 -9.82 9.39 11.81
N LEU A 84 -11.02 8.88 12.15
CA LEU A 84 -12.10 9.70 12.73
C LEU A 84 -12.32 9.55 14.25
N HIS A 85 -11.56 8.70 14.95
CA HIS A 85 -11.74 8.50 16.41
C HIS A 85 -10.72 9.21 17.31
N HIS A 86 -9.83 10.04 16.76
CA HIS A 86 -8.85 10.83 17.54
C HIS A 86 -8.93 12.36 17.29
N LEU A 87 -10.01 12.83 16.66
CA LEU A 87 -10.26 14.26 16.39
C LEU A 87 -11.50 14.83 17.13
N ASN A 88 -11.94 14.18 18.21
CA ASN A 88 -12.95 14.73 19.15
C ASN A 88 -12.35 14.90 20.54
#